data_AF-A0A136PRJ7-F1
#
_entry.id   AF-A0A136PRJ7-F1
#
_cell.length_a   1.000
_cell.length_b   1.000
_cell.length_c   1.000
_cell.angle_alpha   90.00
_cell.angle_beta   90.00
_cell.angle_gamma   90.00
#
_symmetry.space_group_name_H-M   'P 1'
#
loop_
_entity.id
_entity.type
_entity.pdbx_description
1 polymer ?
#
loop_
_entity_poly.entity_id
_entity_poly.type
_entity_poly.pdbx_seq_one_letter_code
_entity_poly.pdbx_strand_id
1 'polypeptide(L)'
;MSSDRRLQVGTGPETIRTLKAALTDGVLPDTYVSAGTLVHMESVSGGLTTAADDDSPLPVAASPVTPAGLAGLLAEHAYVYRVKVRKNDSGDPEPYEEEVTPPREILSSVLAGKTWPNVAPLRGIIGAPVLRRDGTLLQRPGYDPATGLYLAAKVALPPVPDQPTGEQVSEARRFLLGRFLRDFPWASAADRANYVALLATPILRHFTRSLTPFALIDATMPSSGKTILTAGPGMLYGQRVMPWAYSDEELRKSITAVLAEQVGVVIWDNLAEGTVIDSAVLAQLVTSGVWSDRQLGASRNVATVNDRLWMATGNNLQVGGDMASRTVRVHLDPNMPRPELRDQSGFGIPHLDQWITDPANQLTVLWHLLVLVLDWTRQGAPRAAGLSMRQFTPWAQALGGFLAHHHIDGFLTNAADVREIDEDETRWRAFLTTWHERHAGRPLTAADLRRDAEPMTLGSDVHDPWDGQFITTSAGRLPNPLQLGRLLTGQAGRWRGDHVVRAGKSERGDRAVFWVERHQG
;
A
#
# COMPACT_ATOMS: atom_id res chain seq x y z
N MET A 1 -37.54 -5.43 8.81
CA MET A 1 -38.84 -4.82 8.46
C MET A 1 -38.76 -4.43 6.99
N SER A 2 -39.15 -5.34 6.10
CA SER A 2 -39.23 -5.04 4.66
C SER A 2 -40.39 -4.07 4.47
N SER A 3 -40.10 -2.83 4.08
CA SER A 3 -41.15 -1.93 3.61
C SER A 3 -41.67 -2.49 2.30
N ASP A 4 -42.97 -2.78 2.21
CA ASP A 4 -43.72 -3.12 0.98
C ASP A 4 -43.56 -2.04 -0.11
N ARG A 5 -42.39 -1.93 -0.73
CA ARG A 5 -42.17 -0.99 -1.83
C ARG A 5 -42.71 -1.62 -3.11
N ARG A 6 -43.84 -1.10 -3.57
CA ARG A 6 -44.59 -1.61 -4.73
C ARG A 6 -44.21 -0.80 -5.97
N LEU A 7 -43.80 -1.48 -7.04
CA LEU A 7 -43.35 -0.85 -8.27
C LEU A 7 -44.20 -1.31 -9.45
N GLN A 8 -45.07 -0.43 -9.93
CA GLN A 8 -45.86 -0.71 -11.14
C GLN A 8 -45.01 -0.51 -12.38
N VAL A 9 -44.89 -1.56 -13.18
CA VAL A 9 -44.17 -1.56 -14.46
C VAL A 9 -45.15 -1.76 -15.62
N GLY A 10 -44.77 -1.30 -16.80
CA GLY A 10 -45.63 -1.31 -17.98
C GLY A 10 -44.82 -1.51 -19.25
N THR A 11 -44.79 -0.50 -20.12
CA THR A 11 -43.95 -0.57 -21.34
C THR A 11 -42.46 -0.58 -21.00
N GLY A 12 -41.60 -0.96 -21.95
CA GLY A 12 -40.14 -0.91 -21.75
C GLY A 12 -39.63 0.45 -21.25
N PRO A 13 -39.93 1.57 -21.94
CA PRO A 13 -39.52 2.91 -21.51
C PRO A 13 -40.06 3.33 -20.14
N GLU A 14 -41.32 2.97 -19.85
CA GLU A 14 -41.95 3.24 -18.56
C GLU A 14 -41.26 2.47 -17.44
N THR A 15 -41.02 1.17 -17.64
CA THR A 15 -40.29 0.32 -16.71
C THR A 15 -38.89 0.87 -16.42
N ILE A 16 -38.15 1.33 -17.44
CA ILE A 16 -36.83 1.94 -17.24
C ILE A 16 -36.92 3.17 -16.33
N ARG A 17 -37.91 4.06 -16.53
CA ARG A 17 -38.09 5.26 -15.72
C ARG A 17 -38.49 4.91 -14.28
N THR A 18 -39.46 4.01 -14.10
CA THR A 18 -39.90 3.55 -12.78
C THR A 18 -38.75 2.96 -11.99
N LEU A 19 -37.98 2.04 -12.59
CA LEU A 19 -36.87 1.40 -11.90
C LEU A 19 -35.73 2.38 -11.61
N LYS A 20 -35.40 3.31 -12.52
CA LYS A 20 -34.40 4.35 -12.24
C LYS A 20 -34.82 5.23 -11.08
N ALA A 21 -36.07 5.70 -11.06
CA ALA A 21 -36.59 6.51 -9.96
C ALA A 21 -36.56 5.76 -8.63
N ALA A 22 -37.00 4.49 -8.64
CA ALA A 22 -36.94 3.64 -7.45
C ALA A 22 -35.51 3.50 -6.90
N LEU A 23 -34.52 3.24 -7.77
CA LEU A 23 -33.13 3.15 -7.36
C LEU A 23 -32.60 4.45 -6.76
N THR A 24 -32.95 5.60 -7.33
CA THR A 24 -32.58 6.91 -6.77
C THR A 24 -33.30 7.23 -5.46
N ASP A 25 -34.48 6.67 -5.24
CA ASP A 25 -35.26 6.81 -4.00
C ASP A 25 -34.85 5.78 -2.93
N GLY A 26 -33.75 5.07 -3.15
CA GLY A 26 -33.20 4.10 -2.20
C GLY A 26 -34.13 2.92 -1.95
N VAL A 27 -34.80 2.41 -3.00
CA VAL A 27 -35.63 1.17 -2.91
C VAL A 27 -34.79 -0.02 -2.47
N LEU A 28 -33.53 -0.08 -2.91
CA LEU A 28 -32.60 -1.14 -2.57
C LEU A 28 -31.70 -0.69 -1.41
N PRO A 29 -31.74 -1.38 -0.25
CA PRO A 29 -30.80 -1.12 0.83
C PRO A 29 -29.37 -1.44 0.39
N ASP A 30 -28.39 -0.86 1.08
CA ASP A 30 -26.97 -1.15 0.87
C ASP A 30 -26.48 -1.00 -0.58
N THR A 31 -27.12 -0.10 -1.32
CA THR A 31 -26.69 0.31 -2.66
C THR A 31 -26.02 1.67 -2.63
N TYR A 32 -24.90 1.76 -3.35
CA TYR A 32 -24.04 2.94 -3.38
C TYR A 32 -23.53 3.17 -4.80
N VAL A 33 -22.86 4.31 -5.02
CA VAL A 33 -22.21 4.62 -6.30
C VAL A 33 -20.71 4.67 -6.11
N SER A 34 -19.99 3.82 -6.83
CA SER A 34 -18.52 3.84 -6.87
C SER A 34 -18.05 4.06 -8.30
N ALA A 35 -17.26 5.12 -8.51
CA ALA A 35 -16.74 5.52 -9.83
C ALA A 35 -17.81 5.57 -10.96
N GLY A 36 -19.03 6.02 -10.63
CA GLY A 36 -20.17 6.12 -11.56
C GLY A 36 -20.91 4.80 -11.82
N THR A 37 -20.51 3.71 -11.15
CA THR A 37 -21.18 2.41 -11.23
C THR A 37 -22.03 2.20 -9.97
N LEU A 38 -23.26 1.72 -10.14
CA LEU A 38 -24.07 1.27 -9.01
C LEU A 38 -23.46 -0.02 -8.44
N VAL A 39 -23.15 -0.03 -7.16
CA VAL A 39 -22.60 -1.16 -6.44
C VAL A 39 -23.54 -1.55 -5.29
N HIS A 40 -23.56 -2.82 -4.95
CA HIS A 40 -24.26 -3.34 -3.79
C HIS A 40 -23.26 -3.96 -2.82
N MET A 41 -23.48 -3.75 -1.52
CA MET A 41 -22.64 -4.35 -0.49
C MET A 41 -23.09 -5.78 -0.23
N GLU A 42 -22.18 -6.72 -0.42
CA GLU A 42 -22.45 -8.15 -0.23
C GLU A 42 -21.58 -8.69 0.89
N SER A 43 -22.18 -9.47 1.79
CA SER A 43 -21.42 -10.27 2.75
C SER A 43 -20.78 -11.46 2.05
N VAL A 44 -19.48 -11.66 2.25
CA VAL A 44 -18.78 -12.82 1.68
C VAL A 44 -18.95 -14.01 2.63
N SER A 45 -19.78 -14.98 2.24
CA SER A 45 -20.01 -16.21 3.01
C SER A 45 -18.81 -17.17 2.94
N GLY A 46 -18.56 -17.89 4.05
CA GLY A 46 -17.62 -19.02 4.07
C GLY A 46 -16.15 -18.71 4.36
N GLY A 47 -15.83 -17.51 4.87
CA GLY A 47 -14.48 -17.17 5.29
C GLY A 47 -14.00 -18.02 6.47
N LEU A 48 -12.88 -18.73 6.31
CA LEU A 48 -12.16 -19.41 7.39
C LEU A 48 -11.18 -18.42 8.06
N THR A 49 -10.85 -18.64 9.33
CA THR A 49 -9.74 -17.94 10.00
C THR A 49 -8.43 -18.31 9.32
N THR A 50 -7.70 -17.31 8.82
CA THR A 50 -6.47 -17.48 8.04
C THR A 50 -5.22 -17.34 8.90
N ALA A 51 -4.11 -17.94 8.45
CA ALA A 51 -2.80 -17.79 9.10
C ALA A 51 -2.28 -16.36 8.98
N ALA A 52 -1.19 -16.03 9.68
CA ALA A 52 -0.69 -14.65 9.74
C ALA A 52 -0.13 -14.12 8.42
N ASP A 53 0.39 -15.01 7.60
CA ASP A 53 0.94 -14.80 6.27
C ASP A 53 -0.09 -14.98 5.13
N ASP A 54 -1.34 -15.33 5.46
CA ASP A 54 -2.41 -15.50 4.50
C ASP A 54 -3.21 -14.21 4.28
N ASP A 55 -3.99 -14.20 3.19
CA ASP A 55 -4.92 -13.12 2.90
C ASP A 55 -5.97 -12.97 4.01
N SER A 56 -6.28 -11.71 4.31
CA SER A 56 -7.28 -11.38 5.31
C SER A 56 -8.26 -10.35 4.72
N PRO A 57 -9.12 -10.76 3.77
CA PRO A 57 -10.05 -9.85 3.12
C PRO A 57 -11.08 -9.31 4.11
N LEU A 58 -11.73 -8.20 3.74
CA LEU A 58 -12.83 -7.63 4.52
C LEU A 58 -14.09 -8.52 4.43
N PRO A 59 -14.97 -8.53 5.44
CA PRO A 59 -16.14 -9.42 5.50
C PRO A 59 -17.23 -9.04 4.47
N VAL A 60 -17.09 -7.87 3.83
CA VAL A 60 -18.00 -7.39 2.80
C VAL A 60 -17.22 -6.90 1.59
N ALA A 61 -17.85 -7.00 0.43
CA ALA A 61 -17.36 -6.47 -0.83
C ALA A 61 -18.40 -5.54 -1.48
N ALA A 62 -17.93 -4.56 -2.26
CA ALA A 62 -18.79 -3.73 -3.09
C ALA A 62 -18.79 -4.29 -4.51
N SER A 63 -19.84 -5.04 -4.86
CA SER A 63 -19.98 -5.69 -6.16
C SER A 63 -20.75 -4.79 -7.13
N PRO A 64 -20.27 -4.56 -8.36
CA PRO A 64 -21.07 -3.91 -9.39
C PRO A 64 -22.41 -4.62 -9.59
N VAL A 65 -23.50 -3.86 -9.52
CA VAL A 65 -24.84 -4.42 -9.72
C VAL A 65 -24.98 -4.85 -11.18
N THR A 66 -25.06 -6.15 -11.41
CA THR A 66 -25.31 -6.71 -12.74
C THR A 66 -26.81 -6.76 -13.03
N PRO A 67 -27.25 -6.92 -14.29
CA PRO A 67 -28.68 -7.11 -14.59
C PRO A 67 -29.31 -8.28 -13.82
N ALA A 68 -28.57 -9.37 -13.61
CA ALA A 68 -29.04 -10.50 -12.81
C ALA A 68 -29.10 -10.15 -11.31
N GLY A 69 -28.09 -9.45 -10.79
CA GLY A 69 -28.07 -8.95 -9.41
C GLY A 69 -29.23 -7.99 -9.15
N LEU A 70 -29.50 -7.05 -10.05
CA LEU A 70 -30.63 -6.13 -9.93
C LEU A 70 -31.97 -6.87 -9.92
N ALA A 71 -32.13 -7.92 -10.73
CA ALA A 71 -33.34 -8.75 -10.71
C ALA A 71 -33.55 -9.42 -9.35
N GLY A 72 -32.49 -9.99 -8.77
CA GLY A 72 -32.52 -10.61 -7.45
C GLY A 72 -32.85 -9.60 -6.35
N LEU A 73 -32.15 -8.46 -6.34
CA LEU A 73 -32.38 -7.39 -5.36
C LEU A 73 -33.80 -6.81 -5.43
N LEU A 74 -34.35 -6.65 -6.65
CA LEU A 74 -35.74 -6.23 -6.82
C LEU A 74 -36.70 -7.28 -6.27
N ALA A 75 -36.48 -8.57 -6.54
CA ALA A 75 -37.33 -9.65 -6.03
C ALA A 75 -37.29 -9.75 -4.49
N GLU A 76 -36.17 -9.38 -3.86
CA GLU A 76 -36.03 -9.41 -2.41
C GLU A 76 -36.63 -8.17 -1.71
N HIS A 77 -36.49 -7.00 -2.32
CA HIS A 77 -36.76 -5.71 -1.66
C HIS A 77 -37.93 -4.92 -2.24
N ALA A 78 -38.57 -5.38 -3.31
CA ALA A 78 -39.71 -4.70 -3.92
C ALA A 78 -40.73 -5.68 -4.52
N TYR A 79 -42.01 -5.32 -4.43
CA TYR A 79 -43.05 -6.02 -5.19
C TYR A 79 -43.21 -5.37 -6.56
N VAL A 80 -42.57 -5.96 -7.58
CA VAL A 80 -42.61 -5.45 -8.95
C VAL A 80 -43.75 -6.11 -9.72
N TYR A 81 -44.72 -5.32 -10.17
CA TYR A 81 -45.93 -5.87 -10.77
C TYR A 81 -46.38 -5.08 -12.00
N ARG A 82 -47.15 -5.73 -12.87
CA ARG A 82 -47.90 -5.06 -13.94
C ARG A 82 -49.38 -5.33 -13.78
N VAL A 83 -50.19 -4.36 -14.19
CA VAL A 83 -51.65 -4.50 -14.20
C VAL A 83 -52.07 -5.14 -15.52
N LYS A 84 -52.77 -6.26 -15.43
CA LYS A 84 -53.42 -6.93 -16.56
C LYS A 84 -54.93 -6.95 -16.35
N VAL A 85 -55.70 -7.14 -17.41
CA VAL A 85 -57.15 -7.29 -17.33
C VAL A 85 -57.51 -8.73 -17.64
N ARG A 86 -58.29 -9.36 -16.76
CA ARG A 86 -58.96 -10.65 -16.99
C ARG A 86 -60.47 -10.44 -17.02
N LYS A 87 -61.23 -11.44 -17.46
CA LYS A 87 -62.70 -11.42 -17.30
C LYS A 87 -63.05 -12.08 -15.98
N ASN A 88 -63.94 -11.47 -15.20
CA ASN A 88 -64.52 -12.08 -14.01
C ASN A 88 -65.62 -13.09 -14.38
N ASP A 89 -66.20 -13.75 -13.38
CA ASP A 89 -67.25 -14.76 -13.57
C ASP A 89 -68.53 -14.23 -14.25
N SER A 90 -68.73 -12.90 -14.25
CA SER A 90 -69.85 -12.22 -14.92
C SER A 90 -69.52 -11.75 -16.35
N GLY A 91 -68.28 -11.97 -16.81
CA GLY A 91 -67.79 -11.55 -18.13
C GLY A 91 -67.25 -10.12 -18.20
N ASP A 92 -67.26 -9.38 -17.08
CA ASP A 92 -66.78 -8.01 -16.99
C ASP A 92 -65.25 -7.95 -16.85
N PRO A 93 -64.59 -6.91 -17.40
CA PRO A 93 -63.16 -6.73 -17.24
C PRO A 93 -62.78 -6.39 -15.79
N GLU A 94 -61.90 -7.21 -15.21
CA GLU A 94 -61.35 -7.04 -13.87
C GLU A 94 -59.82 -6.87 -13.97
N PRO A 95 -59.25 -5.74 -13.48
CA PRO A 95 -57.81 -5.58 -13.40
C PRO A 95 -57.25 -6.46 -12.28
N TYR A 96 -56.15 -7.15 -12.56
CA TYR A 96 -55.38 -7.90 -11.56
C TYR A 96 -53.90 -7.59 -11.68
N GLU A 97 -53.19 -7.72 -10.56
CA GLU A 97 -51.75 -7.55 -10.51
C GLU A 97 -51.07 -8.88 -10.80
N GLU A 98 -50.12 -8.85 -11.72
CA GLU A 98 -49.21 -9.96 -11.97
C GLU A 98 -47.82 -9.52 -11.54
N GLU A 99 -47.22 -10.25 -10.62
CA GLU A 99 -45.82 -10.04 -10.24
C GLU A 99 -44.91 -10.43 -11.40
N VAL A 100 -43.92 -9.60 -11.70
CA VAL A 100 -43.04 -9.77 -12.87
C VAL A 100 -41.61 -9.43 -12.51
N THR A 101 -40.68 -10.28 -12.96
CA THR A 101 -39.28 -9.92 -13.06
C THR A 101 -39.03 -9.16 -14.37
N PRO A 102 -38.55 -7.90 -14.34
CA PRO A 102 -38.29 -7.14 -15.55
C PRO A 102 -37.26 -7.85 -16.47
N PRO A 103 -37.41 -7.79 -17.82
CA PRO A 103 -36.48 -8.43 -18.74
C PRO A 103 -35.04 -7.90 -18.62
N ARG A 104 -34.05 -8.77 -18.87
CA ARG A 104 -32.62 -8.45 -18.74
C ARG A 104 -32.18 -7.21 -19.54
N GLU A 105 -32.76 -6.98 -20.72
CA GLU A 105 -32.47 -5.81 -21.57
C GLU A 105 -32.90 -4.49 -20.93
N ILE A 106 -34.05 -4.50 -20.25
CA ILE A 106 -34.56 -3.35 -19.49
C ILE A 106 -33.65 -3.07 -18.31
N LEU A 107 -33.28 -4.09 -17.54
CA LEU A 107 -32.35 -3.96 -16.41
C LEU A 107 -30.97 -3.46 -16.85
N SER A 108 -30.47 -3.95 -18.00
CA SER A 108 -29.22 -3.45 -18.60
C SER A 108 -29.31 -1.98 -18.97
N SER A 109 -30.46 -1.54 -19.52
CA SER A 109 -30.72 -0.14 -19.86
C SER A 109 -30.85 0.77 -18.63
N VAL A 110 -31.38 0.23 -17.53
CA VAL A 110 -31.43 0.92 -16.22
C VAL A 110 -30.01 1.17 -15.72
N LEU A 111 -29.16 0.14 -15.73
CA LEU A 111 -27.79 0.17 -15.21
C LEU A 111 -26.77 0.87 -16.13
N ALA A 112 -27.12 1.15 -17.40
CA ALA A 112 -26.21 1.80 -18.36
C ALA A 112 -25.83 3.25 -18.00
N GLY A 113 -26.57 3.89 -17.09
CA GLY A 113 -26.31 5.26 -16.65
C GLY A 113 -25.06 5.35 -15.76
N LYS A 114 -24.35 6.49 -15.83
CA LYS A 114 -23.24 6.83 -14.92
C LYS A 114 -23.61 7.84 -13.83
N THR A 115 -24.83 8.36 -13.91
CA THR A 115 -25.35 9.39 -13.00
C THR A 115 -26.46 8.78 -12.17
N TRP A 116 -26.31 8.86 -10.85
CA TRP A 116 -27.19 8.27 -9.87
C TRP A 116 -27.52 9.32 -8.80
N PRO A 117 -28.48 10.22 -9.06
CA PRO A 117 -28.90 11.22 -8.09
C PRO A 117 -29.39 10.56 -6.80
N ASN A 118 -29.15 11.19 -5.65
CA ASN A 118 -29.59 10.74 -4.32
C ASN A 118 -29.06 9.37 -3.84
N VAL A 119 -28.32 8.63 -4.67
CA VAL A 119 -27.61 7.42 -4.24
C VAL A 119 -26.28 7.81 -3.62
N ALA A 120 -26.01 7.31 -2.42
CA ALA A 120 -24.84 7.68 -1.65
C ALA A 120 -23.53 7.23 -2.35
N PRO A 121 -22.49 8.10 -2.43
CA PRO A 121 -21.21 7.71 -3.02
C PRO A 121 -20.42 6.83 -2.06
N LEU A 122 -19.88 5.71 -2.56
CA LEU A 122 -18.94 4.86 -1.83
C LEU A 122 -17.52 5.14 -2.32
N ARG A 123 -16.68 5.65 -1.43
CA ARG A 123 -15.26 5.92 -1.69
C ARG A 123 -14.38 4.70 -1.45
N GLY A 124 -14.73 3.87 -0.47
CA GLY A 124 -13.97 2.69 -0.10
C GLY A 124 -14.57 1.97 1.10
N ILE A 125 -14.11 0.75 1.33
CA ILE A 125 -14.47 -0.08 2.48
C ILE A 125 -13.26 -0.15 3.40
N ILE A 126 -13.46 0.04 4.70
CA ILE A 126 -12.42 -0.02 5.72
C ILE A 126 -12.74 -1.14 6.71
N GLY A 127 -11.71 -1.86 7.17
CA GLY A 127 -11.87 -2.96 8.13
C GLY A 127 -11.84 -2.55 9.60
N ALA A 128 -11.35 -1.35 9.90
CA ALA A 128 -11.17 -0.83 11.25
C ALA A 128 -11.44 0.67 11.33
N PRO A 129 -11.67 1.22 12.53
CA PRO A 129 -11.92 2.64 12.72
C PRO A 129 -10.79 3.52 12.19
N VAL A 130 -11.16 4.64 11.57
CA VAL A 130 -10.23 5.65 11.04
C VAL A 130 -10.63 7.05 11.48
N LEU A 131 -9.69 7.98 11.51
CA LEU A 131 -10.01 9.37 11.79
C LEU A 131 -10.67 10.04 10.59
N ARG A 132 -11.77 10.75 10.86
CA ARG A 132 -12.37 11.70 9.93
C ARG A 132 -11.49 12.94 9.80
N ARG A 133 -11.83 13.80 8.84
CA ARG A 133 -11.11 15.06 8.57
C ARG A 133 -11.18 16.08 9.71
N ASP A 134 -12.21 16.00 10.54
CA ASP A 134 -12.41 16.86 11.70
C ASP A 134 -11.71 16.32 12.97
N GLY A 135 -11.03 15.16 12.88
CA GLY A 135 -10.37 14.50 14.00
C GLY A 135 -11.28 13.59 14.83
N THR A 136 -12.56 13.45 14.48
CA THR A 136 -13.46 12.49 15.13
C THR A 136 -13.22 11.06 14.64
N LEU A 137 -13.50 10.06 15.48
CA LEU A 137 -13.35 8.66 15.11
C LEU A 137 -14.57 8.13 14.35
N LEU A 138 -14.34 7.55 13.17
CA LEU A 138 -15.32 6.72 12.48
C LEU A 138 -15.22 5.31 13.06
N GLN A 139 -16.05 4.99 14.06
CA GLN A 139 -16.03 3.70 14.76
C GLN A 139 -17.36 2.92 14.75
N ARG A 140 -18.42 3.49 14.16
CA ARG A 140 -19.71 2.80 14.02
C ARG A 140 -19.72 2.00 12.71
N PRO A 141 -19.95 0.67 12.75
CA PRO A 141 -20.07 -0.13 11.54
C PRO A 141 -21.15 0.40 10.59
N GLY A 142 -20.94 0.22 9.29
CA GLY A 142 -21.81 0.71 8.22
C GLY A 142 -21.28 1.95 7.51
N TYR A 143 -22.15 2.58 6.72
CA TYR A 143 -21.80 3.73 5.90
C TYR A 143 -21.72 5.03 6.71
N ASP A 144 -20.63 5.78 6.51
CA ASP A 144 -20.43 7.11 7.07
C ASP A 144 -20.61 8.19 6.00
N PRO A 145 -21.70 8.98 6.04
CA PRO A 145 -21.98 9.98 5.00
C PRO A 145 -20.95 11.11 4.90
N ALA A 146 -20.27 11.45 6.01
CA ALA A 146 -19.30 12.54 6.06
C ALA A 146 -18.04 12.20 5.25
N THR A 147 -17.63 10.93 5.24
CA THR A 147 -16.42 10.45 4.57
C THR A 147 -16.71 9.72 3.26
N GLY A 148 -17.89 9.11 3.13
CA GLY A 148 -18.22 8.18 2.06
C GLY A 148 -17.56 6.80 2.22
N LEU A 149 -17.07 6.47 3.42
CA LEU A 149 -16.47 5.18 3.73
C LEU A 149 -17.52 4.23 4.34
N TYR A 150 -17.35 2.94 4.10
CA TYR A 150 -18.13 1.90 4.78
C TYR A 150 -17.23 1.15 5.76
N LEU A 151 -17.54 1.20 7.06
CA LEU A 151 -16.82 0.44 8.08
C LEU A 151 -17.38 -0.98 8.17
N ALA A 152 -16.62 -1.92 7.60
CA ALA A 152 -16.86 -3.35 7.64
C ALA A 152 -16.03 -3.99 8.75
N ALA A 153 -16.37 -3.68 10.00
CA ALA A 153 -15.66 -4.19 11.15
C ALA A 153 -15.69 -5.74 11.15
N LYS A 154 -14.51 -6.37 11.11
CA LYS A 154 -14.38 -7.83 11.24
C LYS A 154 -14.86 -8.35 12.59
N VAL A 155 -14.75 -7.50 13.61
CA VAL A 155 -14.99 -7.85 15.01
C VAL A 155 -15.61 -6.63 15.71
N ALA A 156 -16.48 -6.88 16.67
CA ALA A 156 -17.14 -5.81 17.42
C ALA A 156 -16.15 -5.14 18.40
N LEU A 157 -15.69 -3.94 18.07
CA LEU A 157 -14.86 -3.12 18.95
C LEU A 157 -15.75 -2.36 19.94
N PRO A 158 -15.48 -2.43 21.26
CA PRO A 158 -16.12 -1.54 22.22
C PRO A 158 -15.86 -0.07 21.85
N PRO A 159 -16.82 0.85 22.05
CA PRO A 159 -16.62 2.26 21.73
C PRO A 159 -15.37 2.81 22.41
N VAL A 160 -14.45 3.37 21.61
CA VAL A 160 -13.28 4.07 22.14
C VAL A 160 -13.73 5.48 22.55
N PRO A 161 -13.39 5.95 23.77
CA PRO A 161 -13.76 7.29 24.22
C PRO A 161 -13.11 8.37 23.35
N ASP A 162 -13.87 9.41 22.99
CA ASP A 162 -13.33 10.58 22.26
C ASP A 162 -12.26 11.34 23.07
N GLN A 163 -12.25 11.16 24.39
CA GLN A 163 -11.27 11.71 25.31
C GLN A 163 -10.77 10.61 26.24
N PRO A 164 -9.74 9.84 25.84
CA PRO A 164 -9.15 8.83 26.69
C PRO A 164 -8.56 9.43 27.97
N THR A 165 -8.63 8.70 29.08
CA THR A 165 -8.02 9.13 30.34
C THR A 165 -6.50 8.91 30.31
N GLY A 166 -5.75 9.63 31.15
CA GLY A 166 -4.30 9.43 31.27
C GLY A 166 -3.91 7.98 31.66
N GLU A 167 -4.77 7.29 32.42
CA GLU A 167 -4.59 5.88 32.73
C GLU A 167 -4.74 4.98 31.50
N GLN A 168 -5.77 5.21 30.68
CA GLN A 168 -5.97 4.49 29.42
C GLN A 168 -4.79 4.71 28.45
N VAL A 169 -4.28 5.94 28.37
CA VAL A 169 -3.11 6.27 27.54
C VAL A 169 -1.86 5.55 28.05
N SER A 170 -1.62 5.55 29.37
CA SER A 170 -0.49 4.83 29.97
C SER A 170 -0.58 3.32 29.74
N GLU A 171 -1.77 2.73 29.90
CA GLU A 171 -2.01 1.32 29.61
C GLU A 171 -1.78 1.00 28.14
N ALA A 172 -2.30 1.81 27.23
CA ALA A 172 -2.11 1.64 25.80
C ALA A 172 -0.65 1.68 25.37
N ARG A 173 0.11 2.64 25.90
CA ARG A 173 1.55 2.71 25.65
C ARG A 173 2.27 1.49 26.22
N ARG A 174 1.94 1.06 27.44
CA ARG A 174 2.57 -0.09 28.11
C ARG A 174 2.25 -1.40 27.41
N PHE A 175 1.01 -1.60 26.99
CA PHE A 175 0.62 -2.76 26.20
C PHE A 175 1.36 -2.80 24.87
N LEU A 176 1.31 -1.69 24.10
CA LEU A 176 1.88 -1.67 22.76
C LEU A 176 3.40 -1.86 22.78
N LEU A 177 4.11 -1.10 23.61
CA LEU A 177 5.58 -1.12 23.63
C LEU A 177 6.17 -2.19 24.57
N GLY A 178 5.50 -2.45 25.68
CA GLY A 178 5.98 -3.33 26.76
C GLY A 178 5.42 -4.74 26.73
N ARG A 179 4.44 -5.04 25.87
CA ARG A 179 3.97 -6.42 25.61
C ARG A 179 4.00 -6.77 24.14
N PHE A 180 3.23 -6.07 23.30
CA PHE A 180 3.04 -6.44 21.90
C PHE A 180 4.33 -6.33 21.08
N LEU A 181 5.09 -5.24 21.25
CA LEU A 181 6.32 -4.96 20.50
C LEU A 181 7.61 -5.25 21.28
N ARG A 182 7.51 -5.83 22.50
CA ARG A 182 8.63 -5.92 23.43
C ARG A 182 9.78 -6.74 22.89
N ASP A 183 9.46 -7.94 22.40
CA ASP A 183 10.47 -8.97 22.13
C ASP A 183 10.88 -9.04 20.65
N PHE A 184 10.50 -8.07 19.83
CA PHE A 184 11.07 -7.96 18.49
C PHE A 184 12.53 -7.51 18.57
N PRO A 185 13.42 -8.12 17.77
CA PRO A 185 14.84 -7.80 17.81
C PRO A 185 15.13 -6.54 16.97
N TRP A 186 14.68 -5.38 17.45
CA TRP A 186 14.89 -4.09 16.78
C TRP A 186 16.39 -3.78 16.70
N ALA A 187 16.90 -3.48 15.51
CA ALA A 187 18.31 -3.09 15.36
C ALA A 187 18.62 -1.74 16.01
N SER A 188 17.64 -0.83 16.02
CA SER A 188 17.73 0.48 16.66
C SER A 188 16.38 0.95 17.20
N ALA A 189 16.39 2.03 17.99
CA ALA A 189 15.15 2.70 18.43
C ALA A 189 14.30 3.20 17.24
N ALA A 190 14.95 3.56 16.12
CA ALA A 190 14.28 4.04 14.92
C ALA A 190 13.36 2.98 14.32
N ASP A 191 13.78 1.71 14.33
CA ASP A 191 13.02 0.62 13.70
C ASP A 191 11.69 0.40 14.42
N ARG A 192 11.70 0.42 15.76
CA ARG A 192 10.47 0.32 16.56
C ARG A 192 9.57 1.54 16.35
N ALA A 193 10.13 2.75 16.37
CA ALA A 193 9.37 3.98 16.18
C ALA A 193 8.73 4.05 14.77
N ASN A 194 9.50 3.71 13.74
CA ASN A 194 9.06 3.62 12.36
C ASN A 194 7.91 2.60 12.23
N TYR A 195 8.04 1.43 12.87
CA TYR A 195 6.97 0.43 12.86
C TYR A 195 5.68 0.94 13.50
N VAL A 196 5.74 1.60 14.66
CA VAL A 196 4.56 2.18 15.31
C VAL A 196 3.90 3.24 14.42
N ALA A 197 4.68 4.07 13.72
CA ALA A 197 4.14 5.02 12.75
C ALA A 197 3.44 4.34 11.57
N LEU A 198 4.02 3.27 11.02
CA LEU A 198 3.42 2.48 9.95
C LEU A 198 2.12 1.81 10.42
N LEU A 199 2.09 1.28 11.64
CA LEU A 199 0.91 0.67 12.24
C LEU A 199 -0.24 1.68 12.44
N ALA A 200 0.07 2.93 12.81
CA ALA A 200 -0.91 4.01 12.96
C ALA A 200 -1.37 4.64 11.64
N THR A 201 -0.62 4.44 10.56
CA THR A 201 -0.82 5.15 9.28
C THR A 201 -2.22 4.94 8.69
N PRO A 202 -2.79 3.72 8.62
CA PRO A 202 -4.12 3.51 8.07
C PRO A 202 -5.23 4.28 8.82
N ILE A 203 -5.11 4.43 10.15
CA ILE A 203 -6.04 5.21 10.98
C ILE A 203 -5.93 6.71 10.65
N LEU A 204 -4.71 7.21 10.47
CA LEU A 204 -4.40 8.64 10.35
C LEU A 204 -4.43 9.18 8.91
N ARG A 205 -4.39 8.32 7.89
CA ARG A 205 -4.26 8.71 6.48
C ARG A 205 -5.34 9.69 6.03
N HIS A 206 -6.60 9.41 6.36
CA HIS A 206 -7.74 10.22 5.97
C HIS A 206 -7.72 11.62 6.62
N PHE A 207 -7.27 11.67 7.86
CA PHE A 207 -7.10 12.91 8.63
C PHE A 207 -5.93 13.76 8.09
N THR A 208 -4.78 13.14 7.84
CA THR A 208 -3.54 13.82 7.41
C THR A 208 -3.55 14.21 5.93
N ARG A 209 -4.31 13.50 5.08
CA ARG A 209 -4.31 13.64 3.61
C ARG A 209 -2.93 13.54 2.97
N SER A 210 -2.04 12.79 3.60
CA SER A 210 -0.68 12.61 3.12
C SER A 210 -0.56 11.37 2.25
N LEU A 211 0.37 11.42 1.30
CA LEU A 211 0.91 10.20 0.69
C LEU A 211 1.54 9.34 1.79
N THR A 212 1.53 8.03 1.61
CA THR A 212 2.13 7.07 2.54
C THR A 212 3.42 6.54 1.93
N PRO A 213 4.56 6.60 2.65
CA PRO A 213 5.81 6.07 2.13
C PRO A 213 5.73 4.55 1.99
N PHE A 214 6.63 4.00 1.19
CA PHE A 214 6.82 2.56 1.10
C PHE A 214 7.39 2.02 2.42
N ALA A 215 6.84 0.92 2.94
CA ALA A 215 7.38 0.28 4.14
C ALA A 215 8.29 -0.88 3.76
N LEU A 216 9.52 -0.86 4.25
CA LEU A 216 10.46 -1.97 4.08
C LEU A 216 10.73 -2.60 5.44
N ILE A 217 10.30 -3.84 5.63
CA ILE A 217 10.60 -4.62 6.84
C ILE A 217 11.62 -5.68 6.49
N ASP A 218 12.87 -5.46 6.88
CA ASP A 218 13.97 -6.37 6.58
C ASP A 218 14.66 -6.86 7.85
N ALA A 219 15.52 -7.86 7.70
CA ALA A 219 16.29 -8.40 8.81
C ALA A 219 17.63 -8.94 8.33
N THR A 220 18.57 -9.10 9.27
CA THR A 220 19.87 -9.75 9.02
C THR A 220 19.73 -11.22 8.63
N MET A 221 18.67 -11.89 9.11
CA MET A 221 18.46 -13.33 8.88
C MET A 221 16.98 -13.78 8.93
N PRO A 222 16.67 -15.01 8.45
CA PRO A 222 15.37 -15.65 8.62
C PRO A 222 14.93 -15.78 10.08
N SER A 223 13.65 -16.08 10.31
CA SER A 223 13.08 -16.32 11.65
C SER A 223 13.19 -15.15 12.64
N SER A 224 13.45 -13.94 12.16
CA SER A 224 13.56 -12.72 12.98
C SER A 224 12.21 -12.11 13.42
N GLY A 225 11.08 -12.64 12.95
CA GLY A 225 9.73 -12.13 13.25
C GLY A 225 9.14 -11.13 12.23
N LYS A 226 9.76 -10.95 11.06
CA LYS A 226 9.31 -10.01 10.01
C LYS A 226 7.86 -10.23 9.58
N THR A 227 7.49 -11.49 9.32
CA THR A 227 6.14 -11.88 8.89
C THR A 227 5.08 -11.51 9.93
N ILE A 228 5.40 -11.63 11.23
CA ILE A 228 4.49 -11.20 12.31
C ILE A 228 4.31 -9.67 12.29
N LEU A 229 5.39 -8.91 12.03
CA LEU A 229 5.31 -7.46 11.92
C LEU A 229 4.46 -7.01 10.74
N THR A 230 4.59 -7.63 9.55
CA THR A 230 3.73 -7.28 8.42
C THR A 230 2.30 -7.75 8.58
N ALA A 231 2.09 -8.91 9.21
CA ALA A 231 0.76 -9.40 9.55
C ALA A 231 0.01 -8.47 10.51
N GLY A 232 0.71 -7.76 11.42
CA GLY A 232 0.10 -6.82 12.37
C GLY A 232 -0.87 -5.83 11.70
N PRO A 233 -0.40 -4.87 10.88
CA PRO A 233 -1.27 -3.98 10.13
C PRO A 233 -2.31 -4.72 9.29
N GLY A 234 -1.91 -5.83 8.66
CA GLY A 234 -2.79 -6.58 7.78
C GLY A 234 -3.98 -7.24 8.46
N MET A 235 -3.79 -7.76 9.67
CA MET A 235 -4.88 -8.31 10.47
C MET A 235 -5.81 -7.21 10.99
N LEU A 236 -5.26 -6.04 11.36
CA LEU A 236 -6.06 -4.92 11.84
C LEU A 236 -6.90 -4.27 10.73
N TYR A 237 -6.34 -4.10 9.53
CA TYR A 237 -6.95 -3.29 8.46
C TYR A 237 -7.40 -4.10 7.23
N GLY A 238 -7.07 -5.39 7.17
CA GLY A 238 -7.19 -6.25 6.00
C GLY A 238 -5.93 -6.22 5.13
N GLN A 239 -5.45 -7.40 4.73
CA GLN A 239 -4.26 -7.57 3.88
C GLN A 239 -4.50 -8.42 2.64
N ARG A 240 -3.71 -8.12 1.61
CA ARG A 240 -3.35 -9.03 0.53
C ARG A 240 -1.85 -9.28 0.54
N VAL A 241 -1.46 -10.54 0.54
CA VAL A 241 -0.07 -10.97 0.39
C VAL A 241 0.15 -11.42 -1.05
N MET A 242 1.22 -10.94 -1.68
CA MET A 242 1.48 -11.19 -3.10
C MET A 242 2.97 -11.41 -3.37
N PRO A 243 3.31 -12.29 -4.33
CA PRO A 243 4.70 -12.50 -4.70
C PRO A 243 5.30 -11.24 -5.34
N TRP A 244 6.59 -11.02 -5.10
CA TRP A 244 7.32 -9.94 -5.77
C TRP A 244 7.43 -10.20 -7.28
N ALA A 245 7.18 -9.15 -8.07
CA ALA A 245 7.30 -9.19 -9.52
C ALA A 245 8.61 -8.50 -9.94
N TYR A 246 9.46 -9.23 -10.67
CA TYR A 246 10.77 -8.73 -11.09
C TYR A 246 10.72 -7.91 -12.38
N SER A 247 9.64 -8.01 -13.15
CA SER A 247 9.43 -7.17 -14.33
C SER A 247 8.45 -6.03 -14.04
N ASP A 248 8.74 -4.84 -14.58
CA ASP A 248 7.87 -3.67 -14.44
C ASP A 248 6.44 -3.93 -14.96
N GLU A 249 6.30 -4.76 -16.00
CA GLU A 249 5.00 -5.10 -16.57
C GLU A 249 4.18 -5.99 -15.61
N GLU A 250 4.78 -7.03 -15.05
CA GLU A 250 4.10 -7.89 -14.05
C GLU A 250 3.79 -7.13 -12.77
N LEU A 251 4.71 -6.25 -12.33
CA LEU A 251 4.50 -5.41 -11.18
C LEU A 251 3.31 -4.45 -11.39
N ARG A 252 3.22 -3.83 -12.58
CA ARG A 252 2.09 -2.96 -12.92
C ARG A 252 0.76 -3.73 -12.93
N LYS A 253 0.76 -4.94 -13.48
CA LYS A 253 -0.42 -5.82 -13.52
C LYS A 253 -0.87 -6.23 -12.12
N SER A 254 0.07 -6.63 -11.25
CA SER A 254 -0.25 -7.05 -9.88
C SER A 254 -0.78 -5.89 -9.03
N ILE A 255 -0.18 -4.71 -9.14
CA ILE A 255 -0.68 -3.48 -8.50
C ILE A 255 -2.11 -3.17 -8.96
N THR A 256 -2.35 -3.15 -10.28
CA THR A 256 -3.68 -2.84 -10.84
C THR A 256 -4.74 -3.86 -10.41
N ALA A 257 -4.38 -5.15 -10.33
CA ALA A 257 -5.28 -6.20 -9.86
C ALA A 257 -5.67 -6.00 -8.39
N VAL A 258 -4.70 -5.76 -7.50
CA VAL A 258 -4.96 -5.57 -6.07
C VAL A 258 -5.72 -4.27 -5.75
N LEU A 259 -5.52 -3.22 -6.54
CA LEU A 259 -6.31 -2.00 -6.39
C LEU A 259 -7.79 -2.19 -6.74
N ALA A 260 -8.17 -3.27 -7.44
CA ALA A 260 -9.58 -3.62 -7.64
C ALA A 260 -10.23 -4.26 -6.40
N GLU A 261 -9.42 -4.73 -5.45
CA GLU A 261 -9.87 -5.40 -4.24
C GLU A 261 -10.01 -4.43 -3.07
N GLN A 262 -10.76 -4.81 -2.03
CA GLN A 262 -11.01 -3.95 -0.87
C GLN A 262 -10.11 -4.37 0.31
N VAL A 263 -8.82 -4.04 0.19
CA VAL A 263 -7.78 -4.33 1.21
C VAL A 263 -7.07 -3.05 1.64
N GLY A 264 -6.70 -2.95 2.92
CA GLY A 264 -6.03 -1.76 3.48
C GLY A 264 -4.51 -1.83 3.41
N VAL A 265 -3.94 -3.03 3.44
CA VAL A 265 -2.50 -3.29 3.43
C VAL A 265 -2.16 -4.27 2.30
N VAL A 266 -1.05 -4.01 1.61
CA VAL A 266 -0.54 -4.90 0.56
C VAL A 266 0.90 -5.23 0.88
N ILE A 267 1.22 -6.52 0.94
CA ILE A 267 2.51 -7.02 1.36
C ILE A 267 3.12 -7.83 0.22
N TRP A 268 4.29 -7.40 -0.24
CA TRP A 268 5.18 -8.25 -0.99
C TRP A 268 6.08 -9.01 -0.03
N ASP A 269 5.76 -10.29 0.20
CA ASP A 269 6.47 -11.09 1.18
C ASP A 269 7.61 -11.89 0.54
N ASN A 270 8.65 -12.14 1.34
CA ASN A 270 9.76 -13.02 1.02
C ASN A 270 10.51 -12.68 -0.29
N LEU A 271 10.88 -11.40 -0.45
CA LEU A 271 11.81 -10.99 -1.50
C LEU A 271 13.13 -11.74 -1.35
N ALA A 272 13.78 -12.05 -2.48
CA ALA A 272 15.07 -12.71 -2.48
C ALA A 272 16.09 -11.90 -1.67
N GLU A 273 16.93 -12.61 -0.92
CA GLU A 273 17.96 -11.98 -0.10
C GLU A 273 18.86 -11.07 -0.94
N GLY A 274 19.18 -9.88 -0.41
CA GLY A 274 20.01 -8.90 -1.12
C GLY A 274 19.30 -8.18 -2.27
N THR A 275 17.99 -8.34 -2.44
CA THR A 275 17.25 -7.62 -3.49
C THR A 275 17.35 -6.12 -3.31
N VAL A 276 17.80 -5.42 -4.36
CA VAL A 276 17.77 -3.96 -4.46
C VAL A 276 16.43 -3.53 -5.06
N ILE A 277 15.63 -2.81 -4.28
CA ILE A 277 14.35 -2.26 -4.71
C ILE A 277 14.61 -0.90 -5.36
N ASP A 278 14.84 -0.91 -6.67
CA ASP A 278 14.88 0.27 -7.53
C ASP A 278 13.85 0.12 -8.66
N SER A 279 12.64 0.63 -8.43
CA SER A 279 11.54 0.53 -9.39
C SER A 279 10.87 1.88 -9.60
N ALA A 280 10.88 2.34 -10.86
CA ALA A 280 10.15 3.52 -11.28
C ALA A 280 8.62 3.34 -11.12
N VAL A 281 8.13 2.11 -11.27
CA VAL A 281 6.70 1.75 -11.10
C VAL A 281 6.29 1.92 -9.64
N LEU A 282 7.08 1.40 -8.69
CA LEU A 282 6.82 1.63 -7.26
C LEU A 282 6.94 3.10 -6.88
N ALA A 283 7.96 3.78 -7.39
CA ALA A 283 8.13 5.21 -7.17
C ALA A 283 6.88 5.99 -7.61
N GLN A 284 6.32 5.67 -8.78
CA GLN A 284 5.08 6.28 -9.25
C GLN A 284 3.89 5.92 -8.34
N LEU A 285 3.76 4.65 -7.94
CA LEU A 285 2.69 4.17 -7.09
C LEU A 285 2.61 4.96 -5.77
N VAL A 286 3.73 5.08 -5.04
CA VAL A 286 3.72 5.71 -3.71
C VAL A 286 3.71 7.24 -3.76
N THR A 287 3.97 7.85 -4.93
CA THR A 287 3.96 9.31 -5.09
C THR A 287 2.69 9.89 -5.68
N SER A 288 1.80 9.04 -6.19
CA SER A 288 0.50 9.47 -6.71
C SER A 288 -0.64 9.07 -5.78
N GLY A 289 -1.55 10.00 -5.50
CA GLY A 289 -2.79 9.70 -4.79
C GLY A 289 -3.80 8.90 -5.62
N VAL A 290 -3.59 8.82 -6.94
CA VAL A 290 -4.41 8.04 -7.87
C VAL A 290 -3.50 7.19 -8.74
N TRP A 291 -3.76 5.90 -8.75
CA TRP A 291 -3.15 4.98 -9.70
C TRP A 291 -3.99 4.95 -10.97
N SER A 292 -3.35 5.10 -12.14
CA SER A 292 -4.02 5.00 -13.42
C SER A 292 -3.21 4.08 -14.33
N ASP A 293 -3.86 3.05 -14.86
CA ASP A 293 -3.25 2.12 -15.81
C ASP A 293 -4.27 1.58 -16.81
N ARG A 294 -3.79 1.05 -17.93
CA ARG A 294 -4.63 0.42 -18.95
C ARG A 294 -4.96 -1.01 -18.55
N GLN A 295 -6.25 -1.35 -18.49
CA GLN A 295 -6.67 -2.71 -18.20
C GLN A 295 -6.23 -3.66 -19.32
N LEU A 296 -5.61 -4.79 -18.95
CA LEU A 296 -5.23 -5.84 -19.90
C LEU A 296 -6.44 -6.37 -20.68
N GLY A 297 -6.27 -6.56 -21.99
CA GLY A 297 -7.32 -7.12 -22.84
C GLY A 297 -8.52 -6.20 -23.11
N ALA A 298 -8.51 -4.97 -22.59
CA ALA A 298 -9.56 -3.97 -22.81
C ALA A 298 -8.97 -2.61 -23.23
N SER A 299 -9.79 -1.78 -23.89
CA SER A 299 -9.43 -0.40 -24.27
C SER A 299 -9.72 0.63 -23.17
N ARG A 300 -9.98 0.19 -21.94
CA ARG A 300 -10.42 1.04 -20.83
C ARG A 300 -9.30 1.29 -19.84
N ASN A 301 -9.10 2.57 -19.47
CA ASN A 301 -8.22 2.96 -18.38
C ASN A 301 -8.94 2.74 -17.04
N VAL A 302 -8.25 2.12 -16.09
CA VAL A 302 -8.67 2.02 -14.69
C VAL A 302 -7.95 3.12 -13.92
N ALA A 303 -8.72 3.93 -13.20
CA ALA A 303 -8.19 4.93 -12.30
C ALA A 303 -8.76 4.67 -10.90
N THR A 304 -7.89 4.38 -9.94
CA THR A 304 -8.27 4.02 -8.57
C THR A 304 -7.48 4.87 -7.59
N VAL A 305 -8.11 5.29 -6.50
CA VAL A 305 -7.41 5.98 -5.41
C VAL A 305 -6.39 5.02 -4.81
N ASN A 306 -5.15 5.45 -4.67
CA ASN A 306 -4.17 4.70 -3.91
C ASN A 306 -4.31 5.09 -2.44
N ASP A 307 -5.01 4.27 -1.65
CA ASP A 307 -5.21 4.44 -0.22
C ASP A 307 -4.59 3.31 0.64
N ARG A 308 -3.82 2.40 0.02
CA ARG A 308 -3.19 1.24 0.67
C ARG A 308 -1.87 1.59 1.34
N LEU A 309 -1.55 0.88 2.43
CA LEU A 309 -0.18 0.79 2.94
C LEU A 309 0.56 -0.31 2.16
N TRP A 310 1.64 0.05 1.48
CA TRP A 310 2.44 -0.88 0.69
C TRP A 310 3.69 -1.27 1.45
N MET A 311 3.89 -2.58 1.63
CA MET A 311 4.98 -3.15 2.43
C MET A 311 5.75 -4.18 1.60
N ALA A 312 7.06 -4.29 1.85
CA ALA A 312 7.86 -5.43 1.41
C ALA A 312 8.66 -6.04 2.56
N THR A 313 8.88 -7.35 2.48
CA THR A 313 9.69 -8.10 3.44
C THR A 313 10.78 -8.93 2.77
N GLY A 314 11.89 -9.13 3.47
CA GLY A 314 12.96 -10.00 3.03
C GLY A 314 14.16 -9.93 3.96
N ASN A 315 15.26 -10.57 3.58
CA ASN A 315 16.52 -10.50 4.31
C ASN A 315 17.50 -9.60 3.57
N ASN A 316 18.22 -8.76 4.32
CA ASN A 316 19.27 -7.90 3.80
C ASN A 316 18.82 -7.10 2.55
N LEU A 317 17.60 -6.56 2.60
CA LEU A 317 17.03 -5.83 1.48
C LEU A 317 17.63 -4.43 1.38
N GLN A 318 17.72 -3.93 0.15
CA GLN A 318 18.26 -2.62 -0.13
C GLN A 318 17.26 -1.81 -0.95
N VAL A 319 17.43 -0.49 -0.95
CA VAL A 319 16.64 0.43 -1.77
C VAL A 319 17.58 1.25 -2.62
N GLY A 320 17.32 1.25 -3.92
CA GLY A 320 18.13 1.98 -4.88
C GLY A 320 17.42 3.22 -5.40
N GLY A 321 18.23 4.09 -5.99
CA GLY A 321 17.78 5.22 -6.80
C GLY A 321 16.71 6.04 -6.11
N ASP A 322 15.55 6.09 -6.74
CA ASP A 322 14.51 7.04 -6.37
C ASP A 322 13.66 6.51 -5.20
N MET A 323 13.68 5.19 -4.93
CA MET A 323 12.98 4.54 -3.82
C MET A 323 13.62 4.82 -2.46
N ALA A 324 14.94 5.04 -2.39
CA ALA A 324 15.64 5.30 -1.12
C ALA A 324 15.07 6.48 -0.34
N SER A 325 14.62 7.52 -1.04
CA SER A 325 13.98 8.70 -0.43
C SER A 325 12.48 8.56 -0.16
N ARG A 326 11.88 7.43 -0.55
CA ARG A 326 10.43 7.16 -0.50
C ARG A 326 10.07 5.99 0.41
N THR A 327 11.07 5.41 1.06
CA THR A 327 10.94 4.22 1.91
C THR A 327 11.19 4.58 3.37
N VAL A 328 10.39 3.98 4.25
CA VAL A 328 10.63 3.90 5.69
C VAL A 328 11.07 2.48 6.00
N ARG A 329 12.27 2.34 6.56
CA ARG A 329 12.85 1.03 6.89
C ARG A 329 12.61 0.68 8.36
N VAL A 330 12.28 -0.58 8.58
CA VAL A 330 12.23 -1.25 9.87
C VAL A 330 13.17 -2.45 9.77
N HIS A 331 14.34 -2.34 10.41
CA HIS A 331 15.35 -3.38 10.41
C HIS A 331 15.35 -4.19 11.71
N LEU A 332 15.38 -5.51 11.56
CA LEU A 332 15.50 -6.46 12.66
C LEU A 332 16.87 -7.14 12.67
N ASP A 333 17.51 -7.18 13.83
CA ASP A 333 18.74 -7.93 14.05
C ASP A 333 18.65 -8.76 15.34
N PRO A 334 18.36 -10.07 15.25
CA PRO A 334 18.36 -10.96 16.40
C PRO A 334 19.71 -11.06 17.11
N ASN A 335 20.81 -10.73 16.43
CA ASN A 335 22.18 -10.85 16.93
C ASN A 335 22.46 -12.22 17.58
N MET A 336 21.94 -13.30 16.99
CA MET A 336 22.09 -14.66 17.48
C MET A 336 21.92 -15.70 16.38
N PRO A 337 22.53 -16.90 16.49
CA PRO A 337 22.58 -17.86 15.38
C PRO A 337 21.27 -18.61 15.11
N ARG A 338 20.36 -18.69 16.09
CA ARG A 338 19.10 -19.45 15.99
C ARG A 338 17.93 -18.68 16.62
N PRO A 339 17.41 -17.63 15.96
CA PRO A 339 16.32 -16.80 16.47
C PRO A 339 15.04 -17.58 16.78
N GLU A 340 14.79 -18.68 16.05
CA GLU A 340 13.63 -19.56 16.23
C GLU A 340 13.63 -20.32 17.56
N LEU A 341 14.77 -20.41 18.26
CA LEU A 341 14.90 -21.09 19.55
C LEU A 341 14.74 -20.17 20.76
N ARG A 342 14.34 -18.90 20.54
CA ARG A 342 14.12 -17.95 21.63
C ARG A 342 12.99 -18.44 22.54
N ASP A 343 13.25 -18.43 23.85
CA ASP A 343 12.32 -18.88 24.87
C ASP A 343 11.05 -18.01 24.93
N GLN A 344 9.94 -18.59 24.47
CA GLN A 344 8.64 -17.94 24.42
C GLN A 344 8.05 -17.64 25.81
N SER A 345 8.47 -18.34 26.86
CA SER A 345 7.95 -18.12 28.22
C SER A 345 8.33 -16.75 28.77
N GLY A 346 9.45 -16.21 28.30
CA GLY A 346 9.94 -14.88 28.62
C GLY A 346 9.40 -13.77 27.72
N PHE A 347 8.46 -14.04 26.80
CA PHE A 347 7.92 -13.03 25.89
C PHE A 347 6.72 -12.30 26.51
N GLY A 348 6.49 -11.05 26.09
CA GLY A 348 5.38 -10.23 26.57
C GLY A 348 4.05 -10.86 26.16
N ILE A 349 4.05 -11.45 24.96
CA ILE A 349 2.99 -12.31 24.44
C ILE A 349 3.67 -13.54 23.85
N PRO A 350 3.60 -14.70 24.53
CA PRO A 350 4.08 -15.96 23.99
C PRO A 350 3.33 -16.34 22.71
N HIS A 351 4.03 -16.91 21.72
CA HIS A 351 3.42 -17.38 20.45
C HIS A 351 2.60 -16.28 19.76
N LEU A 352 3.19 -15.08 19.65
CA LEU A 352 2.52 -13.89 19.14
C LEU A 352 1.91 -14.09 17.75
N ASP A 353 2.56 -14.88 16.90
CA ASP A 353 2.10 -15.30 15.57
C ASP A 353 0.73 -16.01 15.61
N GLN A 354 0.50 -16.85 16.61
CA GLN A 354 -0.78 -17.52 16.80
C GLN A 354 -1.76 -16.62 17.55
N TRP A 355 -1.29 -15.93 18.59
CA TRP A 355 -2.10 -15.05 19.43
C TRP A 355 -2.82 -13.98 18.60
N ILE A 356 -2.13 -13.38 17.63
CA ILE A 356 -2.68 -12.29 16.81
C ILE A 356 -3.72 -12.77 15.78
N THR A 357 -3.80 -14.06 15.48
CA THR A 357 -4.85 -14.59 14.56
C THR A 357 -6.24 -14.60 15.19
N ASP A 358 -6.33 -14.55 16.53
CA ASP A 358 -7.60 -14.43 17.25
C ASP A 358 -8.19 -13.01 17.08
N PRO A 359 -9.41 -12.86 16.56
CA PRO A 359 -10.09 -11.57 16.42
C PRO A 359 -10.16 -10.76 17.72
N ALA A 360 -10.30 -11.38 18.90
CA ALA A 360 -10.35 -10.68 20.18
C ALA A 360 -9.00 -10.00 20.54
N ASN A 361 -7.91 -10.61 20.12
CA ASN A 361 -6.56 -10.09 20.34
C ASN A 361 -6.23 -8.96 19.36
N GLN A 362 -6.68 -9.07 18.10
CA GLN A 362 -6.61 -8.00 17.11
C GLN A 362 -7.33 -6.73 17.61
N LEU A 363 -8.54 -6.90 18.17
CA LEU A 363 -9.28 -5.82 18.80
C LEU A 363 -8.50 -5.15 19.93
N THR A 364 -7.82 -5.95 20.75
CA THR A 364 -7.02 -5.45 21.86
C THR A 364 -5.90 -4.55 21.34
N VAL A 365 -5.15 -4.97 20.32
CA VAL A 365 -4.10 -4.14 19.71
C VAL A 365 -4.69 -2.86 19.12
N LEU A 366 -5.78 -2.97 18.36
CA LEU A 366 -6.44 -1.84 17.72
C LEU A 366 -6.98 -0.83 18.73
N TRP A 367 -7.59 -1.29 19.83
CA TRP A 367 -8.11 -0.43 20.90
C TRP A 367 -7.01 0.44 21.49
N HIS A 368 -5.88 -0.17 21.88
CA HIS A 368 -4.77 0.58 22.48
C HIS A 368 -4.19 1.58 21.46
N LEU A 369 -4.07 1.19 20.19
CA LEU A 369 -3.59 2.11 19.16
C LEU A 369 -4.55 3.30 18.94
N LEU A 370 -5.86 3.06 18.92
CA LEU A 370 -6.88 4.10 18.79
C LEU A 370 -6.89 5.06 19.98
N VAL A 371 -6.69 4.56 21.20
CA VAL A 371 -6.55 5.39 22.40
C VAL A 371 -5.39 6.36 22.26
N LEU A 372 -4.21 5.89 21.82
CA LEU A 372 -3.06 6.77 21.60
C LEU A 372 -3.36 7.80 20.50
N VAL A 373 -4.02 7.39 19.41
CA VAL A 373 -4.37 8.30 18.31
C VAL A 373 -5.34 9.40 18.77
N LEU A 374 -6.37 9.05 19.55
CA LEU A 374 -7.36 10.00 20.02
C LEU A 374 -6.80 10.97 21.06
N ASP A 375 -5.95 10.50 21.97
CA ASP A 375 -5.23 11.37 22.90
C ASP A 375 -4.39 12.42 22.16
N TRP A 376 -3.58 12.00 21.18
CA TRP A 376 -2.80 12.92 20.35
C TRP A 376 -3.67 13.92 19.57
N THR A 377 -4.75 13.43 18.96
CA THR A 377 -5.65 14.27 18.16
C THR A 377 -6.36 15.30 19.04
N ARG A 378 -6.78 14.90 20.25
CA ARG A 378 -7.45 15.77 21.22
C ARG A 378 -6.58 16.91 21.72
N GLN A 379 -5.27 16.71 21.74
CA GLN A 379 -4.25 17.70 22.10
C GLN A 379 -3.85 18.61 20.92
N GLY A 380 -4.68 18.63 19.86
CA GLY A 380 -4.48 19.49 18.69
C GLY A 380 -3.64 18.85 17.58
N ALA A 381 -3.37 17.54 17.67
CA ALA A 381 -2.56 16.80 16.71
C ALA A 381 -1.22 17.50 16.41
N PRO A 382 -0.41 17.80 17.45
CA PRO A 382 0.86 18.50 17.28
C PRO A 382 1.72 17.77 16.26
N ARG A 383 2.32 18.52 15.33
CA ARG A 383 3.18 17.98 14.27
C ARG A 383 4.64 18.28 14.54
N ALA A 384 5.52 17.34 14.21
CA ALA A 384 6.97 17.52 14.30
C ALA A 384 7.49 18.34 13.11
N ALA A 385 7.35 19.67 13.16
CA ALA A 385 7.63 20.58 12.05
C ALA A 385 9.05 20.48 11.46
N GLY A 386 10.04 20.03 12.26
CA GLY A 386 11.43 19.85 11.81
C GLY A 386 11.67 18.61 10.94
N LEU A 387 10.72 17.67 10.85
CA LEU A 387 10.87 16.47 10.03
C LEU A 387 10.52 16.76 8.56
N SER A 388 11.36 16.27 7.65
CA SER A 388 11.20 16.41 6.21
C SER A 388 11.46 15.08 5.49
N MET A 389 10.57 14.71 4.57
CA MET A 389 10.65 13.47 3.80
C MET A 389 10.08 13.66 2.39
N ARG A 390 10.64 14.61 1.61
CA ARG A 390 10.18 14.95 0.24
C ARG A 390 8.64 15.13 0.20
N GLN A 391 7.93 14.44 -0.72
CA GLN A 391 6.47 14.48 -0.80
C GLN A 391 5.73 13.81 0.36
N PHE A 392 6.42 13.05 1.22
CA PHE A 392 5.87 12.44 2.44
C PHE A 392 6.05 13.31 3.69
N THR A 393 6.56 14.55 3.55
CA THR A 393 6.74 15.47 4.68
C THR A 393 5.47 15.63 5.53
N PRO A 394 4.25 15.80 4.95
CA PRO A 394 3.03 15.86 5.77
C PRO A 394 2.77 14.60 6.59
N TRP A 395 3.11 13.42 6.07
CA TRP A 395 3.06 12.15 6.80
C TRP A 395 4.09 12.13 7.93
N ALA A 396 5.36 12.40 7.60
CA ALA A 396 6.46 12.36 8.56
C ALA A 396 6.25 13.33 9.73
N GLN A 397 5.75 14.54 9.46
CA GLN A 397 5.47 15.52 10.51
C GLN A 397 4.29 15.11 11.39
N ALA A 398 3.23 14.53 10.82
CA ALA A 398 2.08 14.06 11.60
C ALA A 398 2.46 12.86 12.47
N LEU A 399 3.07 11.83 11.88
CA LEU A 399 3.46 10.62 12.60
C LEU A 399 4.58 10.88 13.60
N GLY A 400 5.55 11.73 13.26
CA GLY A 400 6.58 12.16 14.21
C GLY A 400 6.00 12.95 15.38
N GLY A 401 4.97 13.77 15.14
CA GLY A 401 4.23 14.46 16.20
C GLY A 401 3.44 13.51 17.10
N PHE A 402 2.77 12.52 16.51
CA PHE A 402 2.09 11.43 17.22
C PHE A 402 3.06 10.65 18.11
N LEU A 403 4.22 10.26 17.59
CA LEU A 403 5.22 9.51 18.35
C LEU A 403 5.87 10.35 19.46
N ALA A 404 6.21 11.61 19.18
CA ALA A 404 6.80 12.52 20.15
C ALA A 404 5.85 12.81 21.32
N HIS A 405 4.55 12.97 21.03
CA HIS A 405 3.50 13.16 22.04
C HIS A 405 3.43 11.97 23.03
N HIS A 406 3.73 10.75 22.56
CA HIS A 406 3.74 9.54 23.38
C HIS A 406 5.13 9.14 23.88
N HIS A 407 6.14 10.02 23.77
CA HIS A 407 7.52 9.74 24.16
C HIS A 407 8.06 8.45 23.51
N ILE A 408 7.88 8.35 22.18
CA ILE A 408 8.46 7.30 21.34
C ILE A 408 9.52 7.96 20.46
N ASP A 409 10.77 7.87 20.91
CA ASP A 409 11.91 8.54 20.28
C ASP A 409 12.52 7.69 19.14
N GLY A 410 13.40 8.32 18.34
CA GLY A 410 14.17 7.66 17.28
C GLY A 410 13.50 7.63 15.90
N PHE A 411 12.27 8.14 15.75
CA PHE A 411 11.55 8.12 14.47
C PHE A 411 12.38 8.73 13.32
N LEU A 412 12.53 7.98 12.22
CA LEU A 412 13.29 8.33 11.02
C LEU A 412 14.76 8.71 11.23
N THR A 413 15.38 8.42 12.38
CA THR A 413 16.81 8.71 12.56
C THR A 413 17.70 7.83 11.67
N ASN A 414 17.20 6.68 11.21
CA ASN A 414 17.86 5.79 10.25
C ASN A 414 17.62 6.17 8.77
N ALA A 415 16.91 7.28 8.49
CA ALA A 415 16.55 7.65 7.11
C ALA A 415 17.76 8.09 6.27
N ALA A 416 18.84 8.56 6.89
CA ALA A 416 20.10 8.85 6.22
C ALA A 416 20.78 7.54 5.78
N ASP A 417 20.90 6.58 6.69
CA ASP A 417 21.48 5.25 6.42
C ASP A 417 20.74 4.55 5.28
N VAL A 418 19.41 4.60 5.24
CA VAL A 418 18.59 4.05 4.15
C VAL A 418 18.91 4.68 2.79
N ARG A 419 19.33 5.96 2.77
CA ARG A 419 19.77 6.64 1.54
C ARG A 419 21.21 6.34 1.20
N GLU A 420 22.06 6.10 2.20
CA GLU A 420 23.48 5.76 2.01
C GLU A 420 23.70 4.29 1.62
N ILE A 421 22.77 3.40 1.96
CA ILE A 421 22.69 2.00 1.49
C ILE A 421 22.35 1.91 -0.02
N ASP A 422 22.38 3.04 -0.74
CA ASP A 422 22.42 3.03 -2.19
C ASP A 422 23.68 2.27 -2.63
N GLU A 423 23.53 0.97 -2.90
CA GLU A 423 24.56 0.10 -3.46
C GLU A 423 25.13 0.73 -4.73
N ASP A 424 24.28 1.46 -5.47
CA ASP A 424 24.68 2.27 -6.60
C ASP A 424 25.62 3.40 -6.14
N GLU A 425 25.32 4.14 -5.07
CA GLU A 425 26.26 5.13 -4.52
C GLU A 425 27.58 4.52 -4.06
N THR A 426 27.55 3.41 -3.31
CA THR A 426 28.77 2.74 -2.83
C THR A 426 29.59 2.18 -3.98
N ARG A 427 28.94 1.52 -4.94
CA ARG A 427 29.55 0.96 -6.14
C ARG A 427 30.08 2.04 -7.08
N TRP A 428 29.31 3.10 -7.32
CA TRP A 428 29.78 4.25 -8.08
C TRP A 428 30.93 4.93 -7.34
N ARG A 429 30.88 5.09 -6.02
CA ARG A 429 31.98 5.66 -5.24
C ARG A 429 33.25 4.80 -5.37
N ALA A 430 33.15 3.48 -5.23
CA ALA A 430 34.27 2.57 -5.39
C ALA A 430 34.82 2.62 -6.82
N PHE A 431 33.96 2.52 -7.83
CA PHE A 431 34.34 2.67 -9.24
C PHE A 431 35.05 4.00 -9.53
N LEU A 432 34.52 5.13 -9.06
CA LEU A 432 35.12 6.44 -9.29
C LEU A 432 36.43 6.63 -8.53
N THR A 433 36.54 6.03 -7.34
CA THR A 433 37.79 6.03 -6.56
C THR A 433 38.86 5.25 -7.32
N THR A 434 38.57 3.99 -7.72
CA THR A 434 39.49 3.16 -8.49
C THR A 434 39.83 3.80 -9.85
N TRP A 435 38.86 4.42 -10.52
CA TRP A 435 39.14 5.16 -11.76
C TRP A 435 40.13 6.30 -11.49
N HIS A 436 39.86 7.16 -10.50
CA HIS A 436 40.74 8.29 -10.21
C HIS A 436 42.15 7.83 -9.77
N GLU A 437 42.26 6.73 -9.02
CA GLU A 437 43.56 6.14 -8.67
C GLU A 437 44.34 5.64 -9.89
N ARG A 438 43.64 5.05 -10.88
CA ARG A 438 44.26 4.50 -12.09
C ARG A 438 44.60 5.55 -13.14
N HIS A 439 43.73 6.54 -13.34
CA HIS A 439 43.80 7.47 -14.49
C HIS A 439 43.81 8.95 -14.09
N ALA A 440 43.74 9.27 -12.79
CA ALA A 440 43.64 10.64 -12.27
C ALA A 440 42.52 11.43 -12.99
N GLY A 441 42.79 12.69 -13.33
CA GLY A 441 41.88 13.55 -14.09
C GLY A 441 41.96 13.39 -15.61
N ARG A 442 42.54 12.30 -16.14
CA ARG A 442 42.72 12.14 -17.59
C ARG A 442 41.38 11.91 -18.30
N PRO A 443 41.06 12.69 -19.35
CA PRO A 443 39.89 12.43 -20.19
C PRO A 443 40.07 11.13 -20.99
N LEU A 444 39.13 10.19 -20.83
CA LEU A 444 39.08 8.90 -21.52
C LEU A 444 37.76 8.75 -22.27
N THR A 445 37.77 8.07 -23.42
CA THR A 445 36.51 7.66 -24.04
C THR A 445 35.95 6.44 -23.29
N ALA A 446 34.63 6.22 -23.39
CA ALA A 446 34.03 5.00 -22.83
C ALA A 446 34.63 3.71 -23.43
N ALA A 447 35.17 3.75 -24.66
CA ALA A 447 35.87 2.63 -25.25
C ALA A 447 37.24 2.39 -24.62
N ASP A 448 37.98 3.45 -24.29
CA ASP A 448 39.27 3.35 -23.62
C ASP A 448 39.10 2.80 -22.20
N LEU A 449 38.11 3.33 -21.47
CA LEU A 449 37.81 2.90 -20.11
C LEU A 449 37.32 1.44 -20.07
N ARG A 450 36.48 1.04 -21.02
CA ARG A 450 36.02 -0.36 -21.12
C ARG A 450 37.17 -1.31 -21.47
N ARG A 451 38.13 -0.88 -22.29
CA ARG A 451 39.33 -1.69 -22.61
C ARG A 451 40.23 -1.86 -21.38
N ASP A 452 40.38 -0.82 -20.57
CA ASP A 452 41.14 -0.87 -19.31
C ASP A 452 40.54 -1.84 -18.27
N ALA A 453 39.27 -2.19 -18.42
CA ALA A 453 38.55 -3.13 -17.55
C ALA A 453 38.57 -4.58 -18.02
N GLU A 454 39.26 -4.89 -19.12
CA GLU A 454 39.37 -6.26 -19.59
C GLU A 454 40.27 -7.08 -18.67
N PRO A 455 39.80 -8.23 -18.14
CA PRO A 455 40.63 -9.11 -17.32
C PRO A 455 41.86 -9.55 -18.11
N MET A 456 43.03 -9.47 -17.48
CA MET A 456 44.28 -9.91 -18.07
C MET A 456 44.51 -11.39 -17.69
N THR A 457 44.66 -12.26 -18.67
CA THR A 457 45.03 -13.66 -18.43
C THR A 457 46.54 -13.79 -18.41
N LEU A 458 47.10 -14.23 -17.28
CA LEU A 458 48.52 -14.57 -17.15
C LEU A 458 48.63 -16.07 -16.78
N GLY A 459 48.79 -16.93 -17.78
CA GLY A 459 48.80 -18.39 -17.56
C GLY A 459 47.40 -18.92 -17.21
N SER A 460 47.25 -19.61 -16.08
CA SER A 460 45.95 -20.06 -15.55
C SER A 460 45.20 -19.00 -14.77
N ASP A 461 45.87 -17.91 -14.38
CA ASP A 461 45.32 -16.91 -13.49
C ASP A 461 44.69 -15.75 -14.27
N VAL A 462 43.48 -15.38 -13.87
CA VAL A 462 42.74 -14.24 -14.41
C VAL A 462 42.87 -13.10 -13.42
N HIS A 463 43.55 -12.02 -13.82
CA HIS A 463 43.69 -10.81 -13.02
C HIS A 463 42.69 -9.75 -13.50
N ASP A 464 41.80 -9.31 -12.62
CA ASP A 464 40.92 -8.17 -12.88
C ASP A 464 41.64 -6.87 -12.47
N PRO A 465 42.01 -5.98 -13.41
CA PRO A 465 42.69 -4.74 -13.08
C PRO A 465 41.88 -3.78 -12.20
N TRP A 466 40.58 -4.03 -12.02
CA TRP A 466 39.69 -3.23 -11.20
C TRP A 466 39.26 -3.91 -9.90
N ASP A 467 39.79 -5.11 -9.59
CA ASP A 467 39.45 -5.88 -8.39
C ASP A 467 37.92 -5.95 -8.12
N GLY A 468 37.14 -6.15 -9.19
CA GLY A 468 35.67 -6.21 -9.13
C GLY A 468 34.95 -4.87 -9.01
N GLN A 469 35.65 -3.74 -8.95
CA GLN A 469 35.06 -2.40 -8.79
C GLN A 469 34.58 -1.76 -10.10
N PHE A 470 34.80 -2.40 -11.25
CA PHE A 470 34.27 -1.90 -12.52
C PHE A 470 32.75 -2.03 -12.56
N ILE A 471 32.08 -1.01 -13.08
CA ILE A 471 30.62 -1.05 -13.20
C ILE A 471 30.18 -2.10 -14.21
N THR A 472 29.26 -2.97 -13.79
CA THR A 472 28.67 -4.04 -14.60
C THR A 472 27.18 -3.80 -14.82
N THR A 473 26.66 -4.40 -15.89
CA THR A 473 25.23 -4.46 -16.20
C THR A 473 24.46 -5.24 -15.12
N SER A 474 23.13 -5.16 -15.13
CA SER A 474 22.25 -5.93 -14.23
C SER A 474 22.44 -7.45 -14.31
N ALA A 475 23.02 -7.96 -15.41
CA ALA A 475 23.39 -9.37 -15.59
C ALA A 475 24.81 -9.69 -15.08
N GLY A 476 25.46 -8.78 -14.34
CA GLY A 476 26.81 -8.96 -13.80
C GLY A 476 27.95 -8.84 -14.83
N ARG A 477 27.65 -8.51 -16.09
CA ARG A 477 28.65 -8.44 -17.18
C ARG A 477 29.17 -7.02 -17.41
N LEU A 478 30.43 -6.89 -17.80
CA LEU A 478 30.99 -5.60 -18.22
C LEU A 478 30.16 -4.97 -19.36
N PRO A 479 29.73 -3.69 -19.26
CA PRO A 479 28.95 -3.02 -20.30
C PRO A 479 29.78 -2.86 -21.57
N ASN A 480 29.13 -2.81 -22.73
CA ASN A 480 29.81 -2.41 -23.95
C ASN A 480 30.12 -0.89 -23.95
N PRO A 481 31.02 -0.38 -24.80
CA PRO A 481 31.40 1.04 -24.78
C PRO A 481 30.23 2.03 -24.93
N LEU A 482 29.19 1.67 -25.70
CA LEU A 482 28.01 2.52 -25.88
C LEU A 482 27.15 2.56 -24.61
N GLN A 483 26.93 1.41 -23.98
CA GLN A 483 26.21 1.30 -22.71
C GLN A 483 26.96 2.05 -21.60
N LEU A 484 28.29 1.86 -21.51
CA LEU A 484 29.12 2.58 -20.55
C LEU A 484 29.05 4.09 -20.78
N GLY A 485 29.17 4.56 -22.02
CA GLY A 485 29.03 5.99 -22.33
C GLY A 485 27.67 6.58 -21.90
N ARG A 486 26.57 5.84 -22.07
CA ARG A 486 25.24 6.25 -21.58
C ARG A 486 25.17 6.30 -20.06
N LEU A 487 25.70 5.29 -19.38
CA LEU A 487 25.78 5.24 -17.91
C LEU A 487 26.56 6.44 -17.36
N LEU A 488 27.76 6.69 -17.91
CA LEU A 488 28.62 7.81 -17.50
C LEU A 488 27.97 9.17 -17.76
N THR A 489 27.28 9.32 -18.89
CA THR A 489 26.53 10.55 -19.20
C THR A 489 25.41 10.78 -18.19
N GLY A 490 24.70 9.70 -17.78
CA GLY A 490 23.64 9.79 -16.78
C GLY A 490 24.14 10.16 -15.37
N GLN A 491 25.41 9.86 -15.06
CA GLN A 491 26.04 10.20 -13.78
C GLN A 491 26.91 11.47 -13.83
N ALA A 492 27.08 12.09 -15.01
CA ALA A 492 27.92 13.27 -15.16
C ALA A 492 27.40 14.42 -14.26
N GLY A 493 28.30 14.99 -13.48
CA GLY A 493 28.00 16.09 -12.54
C GLY A 493 27.40 15.65 -11.20
N ARG A 494 27.21 14.35 -10.96
CA ARG A 494 26.75 13.82 -9.66
C ARG A 494 27.95 13.48 -8.78
N TRP A 495 27.97 14.03 -7.57
CA TRP A 495 29.01 13.74 -6.58
C TRP A 495 28.75 12.40 -5.87
N ARG A 496 29.81 11.63 -5.64
CA ARG A 496 29.82 10.34 -4.92
C ARG A 496 30.99 10.36 -3.93
N GLY A 497 30.70 10.77 -2.69
CA GLY A 497 31.76 11.22 -1.78
C GLY A 497 32.53 12.40 -2.39
N ASP A 498 33.85 12.32 -2.39
CA ASP A 498 34.74 13.38 -2.90
C ASP A 498 34.97 13.33 -4.43
N HIS A 499 34.33 12.41 -5.14
CA HIS A 499 34.56 12.17 -6.56
C HIS A 499 33.35 12.56 -7.42
N VAL A 500 33.60 13.09 -8.61
CA VAL A 500 32.56 13.40 -9.60
C VAL A 500 33.04 13.08 -11.02
N VAL A 501 32.18 12.41 -11.80
CA VAL A 501 32.41 12.23 -13.24
C VAL A 501 32.06 13.51 -13.97
N ARG A 502 32.95 13.97 -14.83
CA ARG A 502 32.70 15.01 -15.83
C ARG A 502 32.65 14.41 -17.21
N ALA A 503 31.93 15.08 -18.10
CA ALA A 503 31.83 14.72 -19.49
C ALA A 503 32.20 15.94 -20.35
N GLY A 504 32.86 15.68 -21.48
CA GLY A 504 33.25 16.70 -22.44
C GLY A 504 33.36 16.09 -23.85
N LYS A 505 33.81 16.92 -24.80
CA LYS A 505 34.10 16.46 -26.17
C LYS A 505 35.59 16.25 -26.33
N SER A 506 35.97 15.19 -27.05
CA SER A 506 37.35 14.95 -27.45
C SER A 506 37.85 16.04 -28.39
N GLU A 507 39.12 16.43 -28.26
CA GLU A 507 39.80 17.32 -29.22
C GLU A 507 40.02 16.64 -30.59
N ARG A 508 39.96 15.30 -30.64
CA ARG A 508 40.16 14.49 -31.85
C ARG A 508 38.87 13.80 -32.29
N GLY A 509 37.84 14.60 -32.56
CA GLY A 509 36.56 14.17 -33.14
C GLY A 509 35.37 14.26 -32.19
N ASP A 510 34.15 14.04 -32.70
CA ASP A 510 32.87 14.26 -32.00
C ASP A 510 32.53 13.17 -30.93
N ARG A 511 33.56 12.58 -30.31
CA ARG A 511 33.43 11.53 -29.30
C ARG A 511 33.35 12.14 -27.90
N ALA A 512 32.43 11.65 -27.08
CA ALA A 512 32.35 12.00 -25.67
C ALA A 512 33.56 11.43 -24.92
N VAL A 513 34.18 12.26 -24.08
CA VAL A 513 35.23 11.89 -23.14
C VAL A 513 34.75 12.17 -21.73
N PHE A 514 35.25 11.37 -20.79
CA PHE A 514 34.88 11.41 -19.39
C PHE A 514 36.14 11.41 -18.52
N TRP A 515 36.11 12.12 -17.41
CA TRP A 515 37.18 12.10 -16.39
C TRP A 515 36.59 12.20 -15.00
N VAL A 516 37.34 11.77 -14.00
CA VAL A 516 36.95 11.88 -12.59
C VAL A 516 37.73 13.00 -11.93
N GLU A 517 37.02 13.97 -11.37
CA GLU A 517 37.57 14.99 -10.49
C GLU A 517 37.44 14.54 -9.04
N ARG A 518 38.46 14.81 -8.23
CA ARG A 518 38.44 14.61 -6.78
C ARG A 518 38.56 15.97 -6.11
N HIS A 519 37.66 16.28 -5.17
CA HIS A 519 37.75 17.47 -4.35
C HIS A 519 38.28 17.07 -2.97
N GLN A 520 39.44 17.59 -2.58
CA GLN A 520 39.90 17.46 -1.19
C GLN A 520 39.20 18.54 -0.38
N GLY A 521 38.32 18.12 0.55
CA GLY A 521 37.70 19.00 1.54
C GLY A 521 38.72 19.55 2.53
#